data_AF-A0A7C3P5V2-F1
#
_entry.id   AF-A0A7C3P5V2-F1
#
_cell.length_a   1.000
_cell.length_b   1.000
_cell.length_c   1.000
_cell.angle_alpha   90.00
_cell.angle_beta   90.00
_cell.angle_gamma   90.00
#
_symmetry.space_group_name_H-M   'P 1'
#
loop_
_entity.id
_entity.type
_entity.pdbx_description
1 polymer ?
#
loop_
_entity_poly.entity_id
_entity_poly.type
_entity_poly.pdbx_seq_one_letter_code
_entity_poly.pdbx_strand_id
1 'polypeptide(L)' 'MTYSGTISLCTKGFSDVIDITDRVESVVGHSKIKDGLVTVFCPGSTGSITTIEYESGVLRDLQKVIEKIAPSDVPYEHDR' A
#
# COMPACT_ATOMS: atom_id res chain seq x y z
N MET A 1 -15.91 0.81 -20.55
CA MET A 1 -16.00 2.02 -19.71
C MET A 1 -14.82 1.99 -18.77
N THR A 2 -14.13 3.12 -18.56
CA THR A 2 -12.99 3.22 -17.65
C THR A 2 -13.24 4.39 -16.70
N TYR A 3 -12.82 4.22 -15.45
CA TYR A 3 -12.87 5.25 -14.42
C TYR A 3 -11.54 5.24 -13.67
N SER A 4 -11.02 6.42 -13.35
CA SER A 4 -9.80 6.58 -12.57
C SER A 4 -10.02 7.59 -11.45
N GLY A 5 -9.33 7.36 -10.34
CA GLY A 5 -9.30 8.25 -9.19
C GLY A 5 -7.93 8.17 -8.51
N THR A 6 -7.65 9.15 -7.66
CA THR A 6 -6.38 9.25 -6.93
C THR A 6 -6.64 9.26 -5.43
N ILE A 7 -5.89 8.45 -4.69
CA ILE A 7 -5.89 8.44 -3.23
C ILE A 7 -4.59 9.07 -2.76
N SER A 8 -4.69 10.17 -1.99
CA SER A 8 -3.52 10.81 -1.36
C SER A 8 -3.37 10.35 0.09
N LEU A 9 -2.14 10.01 0.48
CA LEU A 9 -1.79 9.50 1.80
C LEU A 9 -0.61 10.28 2.37
N CYS A 10 -0.57 10.41 3.70
CA CYS A 10 0.60 10.84 4.44
C CYS A 10 1.05 9.65 5.29
N THR A 11 2.31 9.24 5.16
CA THR A 11 2.89 8.10 5.88
C THR A 11 3.90 8.58 6.90
N LYS A 12 4.16 7.77 7.91
CA LYS A 12 5.22 7.99 8.90
C LYS A 12 6.60 7.48 8.44
N GLY A 13 6.67 6.82 7.29
CA GLY A 13 7.86 6.10 6.83
C GLY A 13 8.03 4.74 7.51
N PHE A 14 9.13 4.03 7.19
CA PHE A 14 9.56 2.79 7.85
C PHE A 14 8.45 1.72 7.95
N SER A 15 7.90 1.31 6.80
CA SER A 15 6.84 0.30 6.71
C SER A 15 5.55 0.65 7.48
N ASP A 16 5.16 1.93 7.50
CA ASP A 16 3.83 2.36 7.93
C ASP A 16 2.75 1.73 7.04
N VAL A 17 1.78 1.02 7.65
CA VAL A 17 0.73 0.29 6.93
C VAL A 17 -0.60 1.00 7.13
N ILE A 18 -1.15 1.53 6.04
CA ILE A 18 -2.41 2.27 6.03
C ILE A 18 -3.45 1.43 5.30
N ASP A 19 -4.56 1.14 5.96
CA ASP A 19 -5.73 0.55 5.30
C ASP A 19 -6.37 1.58 4.35
N ILE A 20 -6.51 1.19 3.09
CA ILE A 20 -7.13 2.01 2.04
C ILE A 20 -8.41 1.39 1.49
N THR A 21 -8.93 0.33 2.11
CA THR A 21 -10.11 -0.43 1.63
C THR A 21 -11.30 0.50 1.40
N ASP A 22 -11.72 1.26 2.41
CA ASP A 22 -12.84 2.22 2.31
C ASP A 22 -12.61 3.28 1.21
N ARG A 23 -11.35 3.68 1.00
CA ARG A 23 -10.99 4.68 -0.02
C ARG A 23 -11.11 4.09 -1.42
N VAL A 24 -10.69 2.85 -1.61
CA VAL A 24 -10.85 2.11 -2.87
C VAL A 24 -12.34 1.86 -3.14
N GLU A 25 -13.11 1.42 -2.13
CA GLU A 25 -14.56 1.23 -2.25
C GLU A 25 -15.28 2.51 -2.65
N SER A 26 -14.89 3.65 -2.07
CA SER A 26 -15.41 4.96 -2.47
C SER A 26 -15.15 5.24 -3.95
N VAL A 27 -13.92 5.06 -4.45
CA VAL A 27 -13.58 5.25 -5.89
C VAL A 27 -14.39 4.31 -6.78
N VAL A 28 -14.54 3.03 -6.39
CA VAL A 28 -15.35 2.04 -7.11
C VAL A 28 -16.83 2.46 -7.14
N GLY A 29 -17.38 2.94 -6.03
CA GLY A 29 -18.76 3.42 -5.93
C GLY A 29 -19.05 4.57 -6.89
N HIS A 30 -18.10 5.49 -7.07
CA HIS A 30 -18.24 6.60 -8.03
C HIS A 30 -18.17 6.16 -9.50
N SER A 31 -17.49 5.05 -9.80
CA SER A 31 -17.32 4.55 -11.18
C SER A 31 -18.63 4.11 -11.84
N LYS A 32 -19.63 3.69 -11.04
CA LYS A 32 -20.88 3.05 -11.49
C LYS A 32 -20.70 1.78 -12.33
N ILE A 33 -19.48 1.25 -12.45
CA ILE A 33 -19.19 -0.03 -13.09
C ILE A 33 -19.71 -1.15 -12.19
N LYS A 34 -20.49 -2.08 -12.74
CA LYS A 34 -21.10 -3.19 -11.99
C LYS A 34 -20.24 -4.44 -11.98
N ASP A 35 -19.63 -4.75 -13.11
CA ASP A 35 -18.76 -5.92 -13.30
C ASP A 35 -17.50 -5.48 -14.04
N GLY A 36 -16.33 -5.80 -13.49
CA GLY A 36 -15.06 -5.35 -14.06
C GLY A 36 -13.86 -5.65 -13.18
N LEU A 37 -12.76 -4.95 -13.45
CA LEU A 37 -11.49 -5.09 -12.73
C LEU A 37 -11.11 -3.74 -12.11
N VAL A 38 -10.58 -3.79 -10.88
CA VAL A 38 -10.01 -2.63 -10.18
C VAL A 38 -8.50 -2.80 -10.13
N THR A 39 -7.77 -1.83 -10.69
CA THR A 39 -6.31 -1.76 -10.58
C THR A 39 -5.96 -0.69 -9.56
N VAL A 40 -5.29 -1.08 -8.47
CA VAL A 40 -4.70 -0.15 -7.50
C VAL A 40 -3.20 -0.12 -7.75
N PHE A 41 -2.65 1.07 -7.96
CA PHE A 41 -1.27 1.24 -8.37
C PHE A 41 -0.58 2.31 -7.53
N CYS A 42 0.58 1.99 -6.97
CA CYS A 42 1.48 2.96 -6.35
C CYS A 42 2.53 3.38 -7.39
N PRO A 43 2.57 4.66 -7.81
CA PRO A 43 3.53 5.12 -8.82
C PRO A 43 4.97 5.23 -8.33
N GLY A 44 5.20 5.23 -7.01
CA GLY A 44 6.54 5.31 -6.41
C GLY A 44 7.20 3.94 -6.23
N SER A 45 8.53 3.89 -6.28
CA SER A 45 9.32 2.66 -6.09
C SER A 45 9.49 2.23 -4.63
N THR A 46 9.21 3.12 -3.68
CA THR A 46 9.43 2.91 -2.23
C THR A 46 8.14 2.63 -1.46
N GLY A 47 7.02 2.43 -2.16
CA GLY A 47 5.73 2.04 -1.58
C GLY A 47 5.16 0.83 -2.30
N SER A 48 4.36 0.03 -1.60
CA SER A 48 3.72 -1.16 -2.16
C SER A 48 2.23 -1.18 -1.86
N ILE A 49 1.49 -1.93 -2.67
CA ILE A 49 0.08 -2.25 -2.44
C ILE A 49 0.03 -3.75 -2.18
N THR A 50 -0.62 -4.13 -1.09
CA THR A 50 -0.84 -5.52 -0.73
C THR A 50 -2.20 -5.69 -0.09
N THR A 51 -2.65 -6.94 0.03
CA THR A 51 -3.83 -7.33 0.79
C THR A 51 -3.38 -8.16 1.99
N ILE A 52 -3.84 -7.80 3.18
CA ILE A 52 -3.55 -8.51 4.41
C ILE A 52 -4.68 -8.27 5.40
N GLU A 53 -4.87 -9.17 6.37
CA GLU A 53 -5.76 -8.89 7.50
C GLU A 53 -5.22 -7.69 8.28
N TYR A 54 -6.05 -6.65 8.42
CA TYR A 54 -5.67 -5.40 9.10
C TYR A 54 -5.81 -5.53 10.63
N GLU A 55 -5.01 -6.43 11.21
CA GLU A 55 -4.92 -6.66 12.65
C GLU A 55 -3.53 -6.26 13.15
N SER A 56 -3.47 -5.58 14.30
CA SER A 56 -2.24 -5.00 14.85
C SER A 56 -1.05 -5.96 15.00
N GLY A 57 -1.28 -7.22 15.38
CA GLY A 57 -0.27 -8.27 15.46
C GLY A 57 0.25 -8.67 14.09
N VAL A 58 -0.64 -8.93 13.15
CA VAL A 58 -0.30 -9.25 11.76
C VAL A 58 0.52 -8.13 11.11
N LEU A 59 0.13 -6.87 11.33
CA LEU A 59 0.87 -5.71 10.82
C LEU A 59 2.27 -5.61 11.43
N ARG A 60 2.42 -5.85 12.74
CA ARG A 60 3.74 -5.89 13.40
C ARG A 60 4.61 -7.00 12.85
N ASP A 61 4.04 -8.16 12.55
CA ASP A 61 4.80 -9.29 12.02
C ASP A 61 5.24 -9.04 10.57
N LEU A 62 4.38 -8.41 9.74
CA LEU A 62 4.77 -7.94 8.42
C LEU A 62 5.95 -6.95 8.48
N GLN A 63 5.88 -5.96 9.36
CA GLN A 63 6.96 -4.98 9.55
C GLN A 63 8.29 -5.66 9.92
N LYS A 64 8.27 -6.61 10.87
CA LYS A 64 9.47 -7.38 11.24
C LYS A 64 10.06 -8.16 10.08
N VAL A 65 9.20 -8.77 9.24
CA VAL A 65 9.66 -9.56 8.10
C VAL A 65 10.28 -8.67 7.03
N ILE A 66 9.68 -7.51 6.74
CA ILE A 66 10.25 -6.54 5.80
C ILE A 66 11.65 -6.10 6.26
N GLU A 67 11.78 -5.69 7.52
CA GLU A 67 13.06 -5.27 8.09
C GLU A 67 14.09 -6.42 8.10
N LYS A 68 13.65 -7.66 8.31
CA LYS A 68 14.55 -8.83 8.25
C LYS A 68 15.05 -9.12 6.83
N ILE A 69 14.22 -8.90 5.80
CA ILE A 69 14.56 -9.19 4.39
C ILE A 69 15.39 -8.05 3.79
N ALA A 70 15.06 -6.81 4.10
CA ALA A 70 15.74 -5.61 3.65
C ALA A 70 15.98 -4.66 4.84
N PRO A 71 17.04 -4.91 5.63
CA PRO A 71 17.33 -4.13 6.83
C PRO A 71 17.61 -2.67 6.50
N SER A 72 17.02 -1.75 7.22
CA SER A 72 17.20 -0.31 7.03
C SER A 72 18.51 0.22 7.64
N ASP A 73 19.17 -0.57 8.50
CA ASP A 73 20.35 -0.16 9.28
C ASP A 73 21.69 -0.69 8.71
N VAL A 74 21.70 -1.12 7.45
CA VAL A 74 22.91 -1.61 6.75
C VAL A 74 23.27 -0.71 5.57
N PRO A 75 24.55 -0.61 5.19
CA PRO A 75 24.95 0.19 4.05
C PRO A 75 24.48 -0.44 2.74
N TYR A 76 23.68 0.31 1.97
CA TYR A 76 23.39 -0.02 0.57
C TYR A 76 24.24 0.80 -0.39
N GLU A 77 24.58 0.21 -1.54
CA GLU A 77 25.23 0.94 -2.64
C GLU A 77 24.38 2.08 -3.20
N HIS A 78 23.05 1.98 -3.05
CA HIS A 78 22.10 3.00 -3.51
C HIS A 78 22.13 4.29 -2.66
N ASP A 79 22.60 4.20 -1.41
CA ASP A 79 22.64 5.34 -0.48
C ASP A 79 23.94 6.18 -0.62
N ARG A 80 24.82 5.81 -1.55
CA ARG A 80 26.10 6.48 -1.82
C ARG A 80 25.95 7.70 -2.73
#